data_AF-A0AAV7JZL7-F1
#
_entry.id   AF-A0AAV7JZL7-F1
#
_cell.length_a   1.000
_cell.length_b   1.000
_cell.length_c   1.000
_cell.angle_alpha   90.00
_cell.angle_beta   90.00
_cell.angle_gamma   90.00
#
_symmetry.space_group_name_H-M   'P 1'
#
loop_
_entity.id
_entity.type
_entity.pdbx_description
1 polymer ?
#
loop_
_entity_poly.entity_id
_entity_poly.type
_entity_poly.pdbx_seq_one_letter_code
_entity_poly.pdbx_strand_id
1 'polypeptide(L)'
;MFNLPELHLLLGIGQKLYDAILITMSDDEKEHHEATLKKLNIHRSAYHRGAFEGNAMRKITKEVLELGFPKSNSSYITLVKFRDVVDSCFGKHIKGDFKMAVYHFEQSFKQSGLSCSTKVHVLCRHLIPFIRNYLPDGMGLGSVSEQAFESAHSRFGRVWETRYKCQEENEKFPECLLNTVSDVNFVNFINKS
;
A
#
# COMPACT_ATOMS: atom_id res chain seq x y z
N MET A 1 13.98 6.84 -14.74
CA MET A 1 13.92 7.05 -13.28
C MET A 1 13.34 5.78 -12.68
N PHE A 2 14.13 5.01 -11.93
CA PHE A 2 13.64 3.82 -11.23
C PHE A 2 12.84 4.32 -10.03
N ASN A 3 11.52 4.14 -10.00
CA ASN A 3 10.70 4.50 -8.84
C ASN A 3 10.52 3.26 -7.96
N LEU A 4 10.62 3.41 -6.64
CA LEU A 4 10.20 2.37 -5.70
C LEU A 4 8.80 2.70 -5.17
N PRO A 5 7.76 1.98 -5.65
CA PRO A 5 6.38 2.29 -5.34
C PRO A 5 6.02 1.92 -3.90
N GLU A 6 6.11 2.87 -2.96
CA GLU A 6 5.83 2.60 -1.53
C GLU A 6 4.46 1.95 -1.30
N LEU A 7 3.45 2.40 -2.05
CA LEU A 7 2.08 1.94 -1.90
C LEU A 7 1.97 0.48 -2.34
N HIS A 8 2.54 0.15 -3.49
CA HIS A 8 2.47 -1.22 -4.01
C HIS A 8 3.35 -2.19 -3.21
N LEU A 9 4.47 -1.73 -2.64
CA LEU A 9 5.25 -2.52 -1.68
C LEU A 9 4.43 -2.81 -0.42
N LEU A 10 3.81 -1.78 0.18
CA LEU A 10 2.94 -1.92 1.34
C LEU A 10 1.80 -2.91 1.09
N LEU A 11 1.05 -2.69 0.01
CA LEU A 11 -0.11 -3.52 -0.32
C LEU A 11 0.30 -4.96 -0.59
N GLY A 12 1.29 -5.18 -1.45
CA GLY A 12 1.59 -6.54 -1.88
C GLY A 12 2.36 -7.37 -0.86
N ILE A 13 3.17 -6.77 0.01
CA ILE A 13 3.81 -7.50 1.12
C ILE A 13 2.82 -7.67 2.28
N GLY A 14 2.14 -6.59 2.67
CA GLY A 14 1.17 -6.60 3.75
C GLY A 14 0.02 -7.58 3.49
N GLN A 15 -0.58 -7.56 2.31
CA GLN A 15 -1.66 -8.49 1.94
C GLN A 15 -1.18 -9.94 1.95
N LYS A 16 0.01 -10.23 1.39
CA LYS A 16 0.57 -11.59 1.38
C LYS A 16 0.74 -12.15 2.80
N LEU A 17 1.29 -11.34 3.71
CA LEU A 17 1.48 -11.74 5.11
C LEU A 17 0.15 -11.90 5.83
N TYR A 18 -0.77 -10.95 5.63
CA TYR A 18 -2.11 -10.98 6.20
C TYR A 18 -2.88 -12.25 5.79
N ASP A 19 -2.90 -12.56 4.49
CA ASP A 19 -3.59 -13.76 3.98
C ASP A 19 -2.95 -15.05 4.51
N ALA A 20 -1.62 -15.09 4.62
CA ALA A 20 -0.91 -16.22 5.20
C ALA A 20 -1.25 -16.44 6.69
N ILE A 21 -1.50 -15.37 7.45
CA ILE A 21 -1.98 -15.48 8.83
C ILE A 21 -3.39 -16.06 8.84
N LEU A 22 -4.31 -15.49 8.05
CA LEU A 22 -5.72 -15.90 8.03
C LEU A 22 -5.91 -17.38 7.65
N ILE A 23 -5.08 -17.93 6.74
CA ILE A 23 -5.16 -19.35 6.34
C ILE A 23 -4.95 -20.29 7.53
N THR A 24 -4.17 -19.88 8.53
CA THR A 24 -3.87 -20.71 9.70
C THR A 24 -4.86 -20.55 10.85
N MET A 25 -5.74 -19.55 10.76
CA MET A 25 -6.70 -19.25 11.83
C MET A 25 -7.92 -20.16 11.75
N SER A 26 -8.47 -20.52 12.91
CA SER A 26 -9.78 -21.16 13.02
C SER A 26 -10.90 -20.18 12.61
N ASP A 27 -12.10 -20.70 12.41
CA ASP A 27 -13.25 -19.85 12.04
C ASP A 27 -13.65 -18.90 13.18
N ASP A 28 -13.58 -19.36 14.43
CA ASP A 28 -13.81 -18.52 15.62
C ASP A 28 -12.78 -17.38 15.73
N GLU A 29 -11.50 -17.67 15.45
CA GLU A 29 -10.43 -16.66 15.44
C GLU A 29 -10.65 -15.63 14.33
N LYS A 30 -11.10 -16.06 13.14
CA LYS A 30 -11.42 -15.16 12.03
C LYS A 30 -12.62 -14.27 12.36
N GLU A 31 -13.66 -14.82 12.98
CA GLU A 31 -14.82 -14.04 13.40
C GLU A 31 -14.42 -12.96 14.41
N HIS A 32 -13.63 -13.30 15.42
CA HIS A 32 -13.09 -12.35 16.38
C HIS A 32 -12.23 -11.27 15.71
N HIS A 33 -11.39 -11.68 14.76
CA HIS A 33 -10.54 -10.75 14.00
C HIS A 33 -11.37 -9.77 13.17
N GLU A 34 -12.37 -10.22 12.43
CA GLU A 34 -13.27 -9.36 11.64
C GLU A 34 -14.06 -8.38 12.55
N ALA A 35 -14.46 -8.80 13.76
CA ALA A 35 -15.04 -7.91 14.75
C ALA A 35 -14.05 -6.81 15.20
N THR A 36 -12.78 -7.16 15.36
CA THR A 36 -11.70 -6.20 15.69
C THR A 36 -11.43 -5.22 14.55
N LEU A 37 -11.41 -5.68 13.29
CA LEU A 37 -11.29 -4.79 12.12
C LEU A 37 -12.41 -3.76 12.09
N LYS A 38 -13.66 -4.18 12.33
CA LYS A 38 -14.82 -3.27 12.41
C LYS A 38 -14.66 -2.23 13.51
N LYS A 39 -14.25 -2.64 14.72
CA LYS A 39 -13.97 -1.70 15.83
C LYS A 39 -12.90 -0.68 15.49
N LEU A 40 -11.89 -1.10 14.74
CA LEU A 40 -10.82 -0.23 14.27
C LEU A 40 -11.20 0.53 12.99
N ASN A 41 -12.44 0.48 12.47
CA ASN A 41 -12.83 1.10 11.21
C ASN A 41 -11.88 0.75 10.05
N ILE A 42 -11.48 -0.52 9.97
CA ILE A 42 -10.69 -1.09 8.87
C ILE A 42 -11.66 -1.84 7.98
N HIS A 43 -11.75 -1.41 6.71
CA HIS A 43 -12.68 -1.99 5.74
C HIS A 43 -11.91 -2.54 4.54
N ARG A 44 -12.38 -3.67 4.02
CA ARG A 44 -11.94 -4.21 2.74
C ARG A 44 -12.57 -3.41 1.61
N SER A 45 -11.86 -3.28 0.50
CA SER A 45 -12.36 -2.60 -0.69
C SER A 45 -13.38 -3.46 -1.43
N ALA A 46 -14.54 -2.89 -1.75
CA ALA A 46 -15.49 -3.48 -2.68
C ALA A 46 -14.94 -3.50 -4.11
N TYR A 47 -14.11 -2.52 -4.46
CA TYR A 47 -13.54 -2.35 -5.80
C TYR A 47 -12.41 -3.35 -6.09
N HIS A 48 -11.58 -3.65 -5.09
CA HIS A 48 -10.44 -4.58 -5.24
C HIS A 48 -10.75 -6.01 -4.80
N ARG A 49 -11.94 -6.53 -5.10
CA ARG A 49 -12.35 -7.93 -4.82
C ARG A 49 -12.11 -8.37 -3.36
N GLY A 50 -12.29 -7.47 -2.40
CA GLY A 50 -12.11 -7.77 -0.98
C GLY A 50 -10.68 -7.64 -0.44
N ALA A 51 -9.73 -7.14 -1.23
CA ALA A 51 -8.40 -6.74 -0.76
C ALA A 51 -8.45 -5.40 0.01
N PHE A 52 -7.42 -5.13 0.82
CA PHE A 52 -7.29 -3.84 1.49
C PHE A 52 -6.70 -2.78 0.56
N GLU A 53 -7.21 -1.55 0.69
CA GLU A 53 -6.61 -0.37 0.09
C GLU A 53 -5.47 0.19 0.94
N GLY A 54 -4.72 1.15 0.38
CA GLY A 54 -3.54 1.72 1.02
C GLY A 54 -3.77 2.19 2.45
N ASN A 55 -4.85 2.95 2.69
CA ASN A 55 -5.19 3.45 4.03
C ASN A 55 -5.51 2.33 5.01
N ALA A 56 -6.28 1.33 4.58
CA ALA A 56 -6.61 0.18 5.40
C ALA A 56 -5.36 -0.65 5.74
N MET A 57 -4.49 -0.91 4.76
CA MET A 57 -3.25 -1.66 4.98
C MET A 57 -2.23 -0.88 5.84
N ARG A 58 -2.15 0.45 5.71
CA ARG A 58 -1.35 1.29 6.64
C ARG A 58 -1.88 1.14 8.07
N LYS A 59 -3.20 1.14 8.25
CA LYS A 59 -3.83 0.96 9.56
C LYS A 59 -3.60 -0.44 10.13
N ILE A 60 -3.76 -1.49 9.32
CA ILE A 60 -3.45 -2.88 9.71
C ILE A 60 -2.00 -2.99 10.20
N THR A 61 -1.08 -2.42 9.42
CA THR A 61 0.35 -2.45 9.74
C THR A 61 0.63 -1.72 11.06
N LYS A 62 0.04 -0.55 11.26
CA LYS A 62 0.20 0.27 12.47
C LYS A 62 -0.37 -0.42 13.71
N GLU A 63 -1.59 -0.96 13.60
CA GLU A 63 -2.33 -1.56 14.70
C GLU A 63 -2.10 -3.08 14.83
N VAL A 64 -1.06 -3.62 14.17
CA VAL A 64 -0.81 -5.07 14.05
C VAL A 64 -0.80 -5.82 15.38
N LEU A 65 -0.40 -5.16 16.47
CA LEU A 65 -0.35 -5.74 17.82
C LEU A 65 -1.74 -5.89 18.45
N GLU A 66 -2.71 -5.06 18.03
CA GLU A 66 -4.08 -5.01 18.53
C GLU A 66 -5.05 -5.87 17.70
N LEU A 67 -4.59 -6.43 16.57
CA LEU A 67 -5.43 -7.19 15.64
C LEU A 67 -5.78 -8.61 16.10
N GLY A 68 -5.32 -9.03 17.28
CA GLY A 68 -5.66 -10.35 17.85
C GLY A 68 -5.10 -11.53 17.07
N PHE A 69 -4.03 -11.34 16.28
CA PHE A 69 -3.41 -12.44 15.54
C PHE A 69 -2.69 -13.44 16.46
N PRO A 70 -2.59 -14.72 16.06
CA PRO A 70 -1.84 -15.72 16.82
C PRO A 70 -0.35 -15.36 16.91
N LYS A 71 0.14 -15.11 18.14
CA LYS A 71 1.52 -14.63 18.36
C LYS A 71 2.61 -15.63 17.94
N SER A 72 2.28 -16.91 17.89
CA SER A 72 3.18 -17.98 17.42
C SER A 72 3.26 -18.10 15.89
N ASN A 73 2.37 -17.43 15.16
CA ASN A 73 2.36 -17.48 13.70
C ASN A 73 3.58 -16.73 13.12
N SER A 74 4.38 -17.41 12.30
CA SER A 74 5.60 -16.84 11.69
C SER A 74 5.33 -15.69 10.73
N SER A 75 4.18 -15.71 10.03
CA SER A 75 3.74 -14.61 9.16
C SER A 75 3.29 -13.39 9.97
N TYR A 76 2.69 -13.59 11.15
CA TYR A 76 2.40 -12.51 12.08
C TYR A 76 3.68 -11.86 12.61
N ILE A 77 4.64 -12.66 13.08
CA ILE A 77 5.95 -12.14 13.52
C ILE A 77 6.61 -11.33 12.39
N THR A 78 6.54 -11.84 11.16
CA THR A 78 7.06 -11.16 9.96
C THR A 78 6.31 -9.88 9.64
N LEU A 79 4.98 -9.84 9.83
CA LEU A 79 4.18 -8.62 9.66
C LEU A 79 4.55 -7.55 10.68
N VAL A 80 4.85 -7.93 11.93
CA VAL A 80 5.38 -7.01 12.94
C VAL A 80 6.74 -6.44 12.50
N LYS A 81 7.63 -7.26 11.95
CA LYS A 81 8.91 -6.74 11.41
C LYS A 81 8.71 -5.87 10.16
N PHE A 82 7.70 -6.17 9.36
CA PHE A 82 7.35 -5.34 8.22
C PHE A 82 6.82 -3.97 8.65
N ARG A 83 6.03 -3.91 9.74
CA ARG A 83 5.64 -2.64 10.36
C ARG A 83 6.86 -1.79 10.70
N ASP A 84 7.90 -2.36 11.29
CA ASP A 84 9.11 -1.62 11.65
C ASP A 84 9.78 -1.00 10.40
N VAL A 85 9.77 -1.70 9.26
CA VAL A 85 10.24 -1.17 7.97
C VAL A 85 9.36 -0.01 7.49
N VAL A 86 8.04 -0.17 7.55
CA VAL A 86 7.08 0.88 7.14
C VAL A 86 7.25 2.13 8.00
N ASP A 87 7.30 1.97 9.32
CA ASP A 87 7.45 3.07 10.27
C ASP A 87 8.81 3.79 10.13
N SER A 88 9.86 3.05 9.75
CA SER A 88 11.22 3.60 9.62
C SER A 88 11.51 4.29 8.29
N CYS A 89 10.89 3.91 7.16
CA CYS A 89 11.25 4.52 5.88
C CYS A 89 10.13 4.70 4.83
N PHE A 90 8.87 4.34 5.11
CA PHE A 90 7.73 4.59 4.18
C PHE A 90 7.06 5.96 4.45
N GLY A 91 7.62 6.76 5.35
CA GLY A 91 7.23 8.15 5.54
C GLY A 91 8.05 9.11 4.69
N LYS A 92 7.79 10.41 4.85
CA LYS A 92 8.60 11.46 4.21
C LYS A 92 10.05 11.47 4.68
N HIS A 93 10.29 11.10 5.93
CA HIS A 93 11.61 11.08 6.56
C HIS A 93 11.94 9.69 7.09
N ILE A 94 13.22 9.34 7.05
CA ILE A 94 13.74 8.15 7.70
C ILE A 94 13.66 8.33 9.22
N LYS A 95 13.31 7.26 9.93
CA LYS A 95 13.31 7.20 11.40
C LYS A 95 14.16 6.01 11.85
N GLY A 96 15.10 6.28 12.76
CA GLY A 96 15.97 5.24 13.32
C GLY A 96 16.79 4.49 12.27
N ASP A 97 17.19 3.27 12.59
CA ASP A 97 17.96 2.41 11.68
C ASP A 97 17.05 1.53 10.81
N PHE A 98 16.56 2.11 9.72
CA PHE A 98 15.72 1.39 8.76
C PHE A 98 16.44 0.20 8.10
N LYS A 99 17.78 0.21 8.03
CA LYS A 99 18.54 -0.91 7.43
C LYS A 99 18.45 -2.14 8.32
N MET A 100 18.54 -1.94 9.63
CA MET A 100 18.32 -3.00 10.60
C MET A 100 16.87 -3.49 10.60
N ALA A 101 15.88 -2.60 10.44
CA ALA A 101 14.50 -3.00 10.26
C ALA A 101 14.33 -3.92 9.02
N VAL A 102 14.92 -3.55 7.88
CA VAL A 102 14.90 -4.36 6.65
C VAL A 102 15.60 -5.71 6.85
N TYR A 103 16.75 -5.72 7.54
CA TYR A 103 17.47 -6.95 7.86
C TYR A 103 16.61 -7.90 8.72
N HIS A 104 16.01 -7.40 9.81
CA HIS A 104 15.16 -8.20 10.68
C HIS A 104 13.92 -8.72 9.96
N PHE A 105 13.32 -7.90 9.11
CA PHE A 105 12.26 -8.35 8.21
C PHE A 105 12.72 -9.47 7.29
N GLU A 106 13.87 -9.34 6.61
CA GLU A 106 14.39 -10.38 5.69
C GLU A 106 14.60 -11.71 6.41
N GLN A 107 15.19 -11.69 7.62
CA GLN A 107 15.40 -12.90 8.40
C GLN A 107 14.07 -13.54 8.82
N SER A 108 13.12 -12.74 9.31
CA SER A 108 11.79 -13.23 9.69
C SER A 108 11.04 -13.80 8.49
N PHE A 109 11.11 -13.14 7.34
CA PHE A 109 10.45 -13.60 6.11
C PHE A 109 11.01 -14.93 5.63
N LYS A 110 12.34 -15.13 5.68
CA LYS A 110 12.97 -16.42 5.37
C LYS A 110 12.46 -17.54 6.28
N GLN A 111 12.31 -17.25 7.57
CA GLN A 111 11.79 -18.20 8.56
C GLN A 111 10.30 -18.48 8.39
N SER A 112 9.53 -17.57 7.80
CA SER A 112 8.10 -17.79 7.54
C SER A 112 7.79 -18.93 6.55
N GLY A 113 8.78 -19.33 5.73
CA GLY A 113 8.60 -20.35 4.69
C GLY A 113 7.78 -19.87 3.48
N LEU A 114 7.35 -18.61 3.45
CA LEU A 114 6.58 -18.06 2.33
C LEU A 114 7.44 -17.89 1.08
N SER A 115 6.83 -18.11 -0.09
CA SER A 115 7.48 -17.87 -1.38
C SER A 115 7.87 -16.39 -1.54
N CYS A 116 9.11 -16.14 -1.96
CA CYS A 116 9.59 -14.78 -2.22
C CYS A 116 8.85 -14.17 -3.42
N SER A 117 8.10 -13.10 -3.19
CA SER A 117 7.47 -12.34 -4.28
C SER A 117 8.43 -11.29 -4.82
N THR A 118 8.18 -10.78 -6.04
CA THR A 118 8.94 -9.66 -6.61
C THR A 118 9.00 -8.47 -5.66
N LYS A 119 7.91 -8.18 -4.94
CA LYS A 119 7.85 -7.05 -3.99
C LYS A 119 8.74 -7.27 -2.77
N VAL A 120 8.78 -8.50 -2.24
CA VAL A 120 9.68 -8.87 -1.14
C VAL A 120 11.14 -8.77 -1.60
N HIS A 121 11.46 -9.29 -2.79
CA HIS A 121 12.79 -9.15 -3.37
C HIS A 121 13.19 -7.68 -3.51
N VAL A 122 12.29 -6.85 -4.04
CA VAL A 122 12.52 -5.41 -4.20
C VAL A 122 12.78 -4.73 -2.87
N LEU A 123 11.98 -5.02 -1.84
CA LEU A 123 12.20 -4.48 -0.49
C LEU A 123 13.58 -4.88 0.06
N CYS A 124 13.94 -6.16 0.01
CA CYS A 124 15.16 -6.65 0.65
C CYS A 124 16.44 -6.30 -0.14
N ARG A 125 16.37 -6.12 -1.45
CA ARG A 125 17.55 -5.91 -2.32
C ARG A 125 17.69 -4.49 -2.81
N HIS A 126 16.59 -3.80 -3.09
CA HIS A 126 16.63 -2.52 -3.80
C HIS A 126 16.25 -1.32 -2.93
N LEU A 127 15.55 -1.51 -1.82
CA LEU A 127 15.15 -0.40 -0.93
C LEU A 127 16.34 0.40 -0.39
N ILE A 128 17.32 -0.27 0.21
CA ILE A 128 18.48 0.41 0.82
C ILE A 128 19.33 1.13 -0.25
N PRO A 129 19.72 0.48 -1.37
CA PRO A 129 20.40 1.18 -2.45
C PRO A 129 19.60 2.34 -3.02
N PHE A 130 18.28 2.19 -3.15
CA PHE A 130 17.42 3.23 -3.69
C PHE A 130 17.44 4.49 -2.81
N ILE A 131 17.14 4.32 -1.53
CA ILE A 131 17.14 5.43 -0.56
C ILE A 131 18.51 6.12 -0.53
N ARG A 132 19.61 5.37 -0.52
CA ARG A 132 20.96 5.92 -0.44
C ARG A 132 21.40 6.70 -1.68
N ASN A 133 20.98 6.26 -2.87
CA ASN A 133 21.54 6.77 -4.12
C ASN A 133 20.63 7.78 -4.83
N TYR A 134 19.33 7.79 -4.51
CA TYR A 134 18.35 8.57 -5.27
C TYR A 134 17.51 9.52 -4.41
N LEU A 135 17.52 9.39 -3.08
CA LEU A 135 16.81 10.31 -2.20
C LEU A 135 17.78 11.27 -1.50
N PRO A 136 17.36 12.51 -1.22
CA PRO A 136 18.13 13.39 -0.34
C PRO A 136 18.33 12.78 1.04
N ASP A 137 19.43 13.16 1.69
CA ASP A 137 19.76 12.65 3.02
C ASP A 137 18.61 12.84 4.03
N GLY A 138 18.29 11.78 4.75
CA GLY A 138 17.21 11.75 5.73
C GLY A 138 15.79 11.61 5.15
N MET A 139 15.62 11.54 3.83
CA MET A 139 14.31 11.34 3.21
C MET A 139 13.94 9.86 3.06
N GLY A 140 12.67 9.55 3.33
CA GLY A 140 12.08 8.22 3.11
C GLY A 140 11.28 8.16 1.81
N LEU A 141 10.67 6.99 1.52
CA LEU A 141 9.94 6.75 0.29
C LEU A 141 8.73 7.68 0.08
N GLY A 142 8.16 8.22 1.16
CA GLY A 142 7.06 9.18 1.07
C GLY A 142 7.44 10.49 0.37
N SER A 143 8.74 10.75 0.19
CA SER A 143 9.23 11.89 -0.60
C SER A 143 9.00 11.74 -2.11
N VAL A 144 8.86 10.51 -2.60
CA VAL A 144 8.60 10.15 -4.00
C VAL A 144 7.27 9.41 -4.14
N SER A 145 6.31 9.77 -3.27
CA SER A 145 5.05 9.04 -3.13
C SER A 145 4.19 9.08 -4.41
N GLU A 146 3.63 7.93 -4.77
CA GLU A 146 2.71 7.76 -5.90
C GLU A 146 1.28 8.22 -5.60
N GLN A 147 1.00 8.61 -4.35
CA GLN A 147 -0.34 9.02 -3.90
C GLN A 147 -0.92 10.17 -4.74
N ALA A 148 -0.08 11.10 -5.20
CA ALA A 148 -0.53 12.19 -6.06
C ALA A 148 -1.04 11.69 -7.42
N PHE A 149 -0.37 10.68 -7.98
CA PHE A 149 -0.74 10.08 -9.25
C PHE A 149 -2.00 9.23 -9.12
N GLU A 150 -2.10 8.41 -8.06
CA GLU A 150 -3.29 7.62 -7.74
C GLU A 150 -4.53 8.51 -7.50
N SER A 151 -4.34 9.65 -6.82
CA SER A 151 -5.42 10.64 -6.63
C SER A 151 -5.87 11.25 -7.95
N ALA A 152 -4.93 11.58 -8.85
CA ALA A 152 -5.26 12.07 -10.19
C ALA A 152 -6.02 11.03 -11.01
N HIS A 153 -5.61 9.76 -10.96
CA HIS A 153 -6.31 8.64 -11.61
C HIS A 153 -7.73 8.44 -11.07
N SER A 154 -7.90 8.40 -9.75
CA SER A 154 -9.22 8.27 -9.12
C SER A 154 -10.15 9.41 -9.52
N ARG A 155 -9.62 10.64 -9.53
CA ARG A 155 -10.36 11.82 -9.96
C ARG A 155 -10.75 11.74 -11.43
N PHE A 156 -9.82 11.36 -12.30
CA PHE A 156 -10.08 11.19 -13.72
C PHE A 156 -11.22 10.18 -13.94
N GLY A 157 -11.13 9.01 -13.31
CA GLY A 157 -12.18 7.99 -13.38
C GLY A 157 -13.54 8.52 -12.94
N ARG A 158 -13.61 9.28 -11.83
CA ARG A 158 -14.86 9.89 -11.38
C ARG A 158 -15.43 10.88 -12.39
N VAL A 159 -14.61 11.77 -12.94
CA VAL A 159 -15.06 12.77 -13.93
C VAL A 159 -15.55 12.07 -15.19
N TRP A 160 -14.80 11.08 -15.69
CA TRP A 160 -15.20 10.25 -16.82
C TRP A 160 -16.55 9.58 -16.57
N GLU A 161 -16.65 8.77 -15.52
CA GLU A 161 -17.84 7.97 -15.20
C GLU A 161 -19.10 8.81 -14.96
N THR A 162 -18.96 10.00 -14.37
CA THR A 162 -20.12 10.83 -13.99
C THR A 162 -20.53 11.86 -15.03
N ARG A 163 -19.64 12.26 -15.95
CA ARG A 163 -19.91 13.37 -16.88
C ARG A 163 -19.76 13.02 -18.35
N TYR A 164 -18.75 12.24 -18.71
CA TYR A 164 -18.30 12.15 -20.10
C TYR A 164 -18.27 10.73 -20.67
N LYS A 165 -18.54 9.70 -19.87
CA LYS A 165 -18.45 8.31 -20.29
C LYS A 165 -19.27 8.03 -21.55
N CYS A 166 -18.59 7.54 -22.57
CA CYS A 166 -19.18 7.03 -23.80
C CYS A 166 -18.35 5.85 -24.33
N GLN A 167 -18.94 5.05 -25.23
CA GLN A 167 -18.26 3.93 -25.87
C GLN A 167 -17.24 4.44 -26.89
N GLU A 168 -16.17 3.68 -27.13
CA GLU A 168 -15.08 4.08 -28.04
C GLU A 168 -15.57 4.28 -29.49
N GLU A 169 -16.59 3.53 -29.90
CA GLU A 169 -17.19 3.61 -31.23
C GLU A 169 -18.09 4.84 -31.40
N ASN A 170 -18.37 5.57 -30.32
CA ASN A 170 -19.17 6.79 -30.39
C ASN A 170 -18.36 7.91 -31.04
N GLU A 171 -18.92 8.59 -32.06
CA GLU A 171 -18.27 9.71 -32.74
C GLU A 171 -17.83 10.84 -31.80
N LYS A 172 -18.49 10.98 -30.64
CA LYS A 172 -18.16 11.98 -29.60
C LYS A 172 -17.06 11.52 -28.64
N PHE A 173 -16.57 10.28 -28.75
CA PHE A 173 -15.54 9.75 -27.85
C PHE A 173 -14.29 10.64 -27.75
N PRO A 174 -13.71 11.14 -28.87
CA PRO A 174 -12.56 12.02 -28.79
C PRO A 174 -12.85 13.31 -28.00
N GLU A 175 -14.03 13.90 -28.19
CA GLU A 175 -14.45 15.13 -27.50
C GLU A 175 -14.70 14.86 -26.01
N CYS A 176 -15.41 13.80 -25.67
CA CYS A 176 -15.65 13.37 -24.29
C CYS A 176 -14.35 13.11 -23.53
N LEU A 177 -13.38 12.44 -24.16
CA LEU A 177 -12.07 12.19 -23.57
C LEU A 177 -11.30 13.50 -23.35
N LEU A 178 -11.25 14.38 -24.36
CA LEU A 178 -10.58 15.68 -24.26
C LEU A 178 -11.20 16.56 -23.16
N ASN A 179 -12.53 16.59 -23.06
CA ASN A 179 -13.24 17.33 -22.02
C ASN A 179 -12.94 16.78 -20.62
N THR A 180 -12.85 15.47 -20.48
CA THR A 180 -12.45 14.83 -19.21
C THR A 180 -11.06 15.27 -18.78
N VAL A 181 -10.08 15.23 -19.69
CA VAL A 181 -8.71 15.68 -19.42
C VAL A 181 -8.69 17.16 -19.02
N SER A 182 -9.44 17.99 -19.75
CA SER A 182 -9.54 19.43 -19.51
C SER A 182 -10.11 19.73 -18.13
N ASP A 183 -11.23 19.10 -17.76
CA ASP A 183 -11.90 19.29 -16.46
C ASP A 183 -11.03 18.87 -15.27
N VAL A 184 -10.32 17.74 -15.40
CA VAL A 184 -9.42 17.23 -14.36
C VAL A 184 -8.26 18.21 -14.14
N ASN A 185 -7.73 18.80 -15.21
CA ASN A 185 -6.61 19.75 -15.15
C ASN A 185 -7.02 21.17 -14.71
N PHE A 186 -8.20 21.65 -15.11
CA PHE A 186 -8.64 23.02 -14.85
C PHE A 186 -8.93 23.28 -13.37
N VAL A 187 -9.53 22.33 -12.66
CA VAL A 187 -9.82 22.49 -11.22
C VAL A 187 -8.55 22.38 -10.36
N ASN A 188 -7.47 21.79 -10.87
CA ASN A 188 -6.16 21.78 -10.17
C ASN A 188 -5.53 23.18 -10.10
N PHE A 189 -5.95 24.13 -10.95
CA PHE A 189 -5.50 25.52 -10.91
C PHE A 189 -6.21 26.37 -9.86
N ILE A 190 -7.50 26.12 -9.60
CA ILE A 190 -8.32 26.94 -8.67
C ILE A 190 -8.07 26.56 -7.20
N ASN A 191 -7.73 25.30 -6.90
CA ASN A 191 -7.46 24.85 -5.53
C ASN A 191 -6.00 25.03 -5.07
N LYS A 192 -5.16 25.70 -5.87
CA LYS A 192 -3.76 26.03 -5.57
C LYS A 192 -3.50 27.53 -5.37
N SER A 193 -4.54 28.36 -5.45
CA SER A 193 -4.55 29.80 -5.14
C SER A 193 -5.24 30.05 -3.81
#